data_AF-A0A1G2ZN36-F1
#
_entry.id   AF-A0A1G2ZN36-F1
#
_cell.length_a   1.000
_cell.length_b   1.000
_cell.length_c   1.000
_cell.angle_alpha   90.00
_cell.angle_beta   90.00
_cell.angle_gamma   90.00
#
_symmetry.space_group_name_H-M   'P 1'
#
loop_
_entity.id
_entity.type
_entity.pdbx_description
1 polymer ?
#
loop_
_entity_poly.entity_id
_entity_poly.type
_entity_poly.pdbx_seq_one_letter_code
_entity_poly.pdbx_strand_id
1 'polypeptide(L)'
;MVDEHAFLAGLAENWHIWLVSVVLVVAAVIDGWKLKVPNWITFPFVISGWVYSAACFGWPGLGWSLLGTAVGLALLLPAYAIGGMGAGDVKLLAGVGAWIGYSATFYAFCASAIVGGIIALGMVVVGRRWRKHKDQFWAILTEIMIVRDPNQLSTLAADRKSSMLLLPYGIPIAIGTIAYFIWTGMLL
;
A
#
# COMPACT_ATOMS: atom_id res chain seq x y z
N MET A 1 -27.43 -10.02 -21.24
CA MET A 1 -26.32 -10.64 -22.00
C MET A 1 -25.23 -9.60 -22.00
N VAL A 2 -24.23 -9.73 -21.11
CA VAL A 2 -23.06 -8.84 -21.16
C VAL A 2 -22.41 -9.10 -22.50
N ASP A 3 -22.25 -8.06 -23.32
CA ASP A 3 -21.59 -8.19 -24.60
C ASP A 3 -20.14 -8.59 -24.34
N GLU A 4 -19.82 -9.87 -24.60
CA GLU A 4 -18.51 -10.45 -24.34
C GLU A 4 -17.41 -9.67 -25.07
N HIS A 5 -17.72 -9.09 -26.23
CA HIS A 5 -16.78 -8.25 -26.97
C HIS A 5 -16.53 -6.91 -26.27
N ALA A 6 -17.55 -6.27 -25.71
CA ALA A 6 -17.40 -5.02 -24.96
C ALA A 6 -16.59 -5.24 -23.67
N PHE A 7 -16.80 -6.38 -22.99
CA PHE A 7 -16.03 -6.74 -21.80
C PHE A 7 -14.56 -6.99 -22.11
N LEU A 8 -14.25 -7.78 -23.15
CA LEU A 8 -12.87 -8.03 -23.56
C LEU A 8 -12.16 -6.76 -24.05
N ALA A 9 -12.88 -5.84 -24.69
CA ALA A 9 -12.35 -4.53 -25.07
C ALA A 9 -11.99 -3.69 -23.83
N GLY A 10 -12.88 -3.59 -22.84
CA GLY A 10 -12.60 -2.89 -21.59
C GLY A 10 -11.41 -3.46 -20.81
N LEU A 11 -11.24 -4.79 -20.82
CA LEU A 11 -10.05 -5.44 -20.26
C LEU A 11 -8.76 -5.03 -21.00
N ALA A 12 -8.80 -4.99 -22.33
CA ALA A 12 -7.65 -4.63 -23.15
C ALA A 12 -7.27 -3.15 -23.00
N GLU A 13 -8.24 -2.26 -22.89
CA GLU A 13 -8.01 -0.83 -22.67
C GLU A 13 -7.41 -0.57 -21.27
N ASN A 14 -7.92 -1.25 -20.25
CA ASN A 14 -7.51 -1.07 -18.85
C ASN A 14 -6.46 -2.07 -18.38
N TRP A 15 -5.71 -2.69 -19.31
CA TRP A 15 -4.74 -3.75 -19.00
C TRP A 15 -3.72 -3.38 -17.91
N HIS A 16 -3.34 -2.11 -17.85
CA HIS A 16 -2.38 -1.56 -16.89
C HIS A 16 -2.95 -1.58 -15.46
N ILE A 17 -4.26 -1.33 -15.27
CA ILE A 17 -4.95 -1.43 -13.98
C ILE A 17 -5.05 -2.89 -13.52
N TRP A 18 -5.28 -3.81 -14.46
CA TRP A 18 -5.25 -5.24 -14.19
C TRP A 18 -3.86 -5.73 -13.79
N LEU A 19 -2.80 -5.26 -14.47
CA LEU A 19 -1.42 -5.54 -14.08
C LEU A 19 -1.14 -5.09 -12.65
N VAL A 20 -1.49 -3.85 -12.30
CA VAL A 20 -1.33 -3.32 -10.93
C VAL A 20 -2.07 -4.20 -9.92
N SER A 21 -3.32 -4.58 -10.22
CA SER A 21 -4.13 -5.43 -9.36
C SER A 21 -3.49 -6.81 -9.12
N VAL A 22 -2.98 -7.45 -10.18
CA VAL A 22 -2.28 -8.75 -10.07
C VAL A 22 -1.02 -8.62 -9.23
N VAL A 23 -0.19 -7.60 -9.47
CA VAL A 23 1.04 -7.37 -8.68
C VAL A 23 0.70 -7.14 -7.21
N LEU A 24 -0.36 -6.38 -6.91
CA LEU A 24 -0.84 -6.15 -5.55
C LEU A 24 -1.30 -7.43 -4.87
N VAL A 25 -2.06 -8.30 -5.56
CA VAL A 25 -2.48 -9.60 -5.02
C VAL A 25 -1.27 -10.48 -4.73
N VAL A 26 -0.31 -10.57 -5.66
CA VAL A 26 0.93 -11.35 -5.45
C VAL A 26 1.73 -10.81 -4.27
N ALA A 27 1.90 -9.49 -4.17
CA ALA A 27 2.58 -8.85 -3.06
C ALA A 27 1.86 -9.10 -1.73
N ALA A 28 0.53 -9.01 -1.69
CA ALA A 28 -0.29 -9.27 -0.51
C ALA A 28 -0.21 -10.74 -0.04
N VAL A 29 -0.19 -11.71 -0.97
CA VAL A 29 -0.01 -13.12 -0.63
C VAL A 29 1.38 -13.37 -0.03
N ILE A 30 2.42 -12.84 -0.66
CA ILE A 30 3.80 -12.98 -0.15
C ILE A 30 3.93 -12.29 1.21
N ASP A 31 3.34 -11.11 1.38
CA ASP A 31 3.37 -10.37 2.63
C ASP A 31 2.59 -11.10 3.74
N GLY A 32 1.43 -11.69 3.43
CA GLY A 32 0.68 -12.53 4.36
C GLY A 32 1.45 -13.77 4.81
N TRP A 33 2.31 -14.33 3.97
CA TRP A 33 3.11 -15.52 4.30
C TRP A 33 4.45 -15.21 4.96
N LYS A 34 5.14 -14.14 4.52
CA LYS A 34 6.52 -13.82 4.90
C LYS A 34 6.65 -12.53 5.71
N LEU A 35 5.56 -11.80 5.93
CA LEU A 35 5.52 -10.48 6.57
C LEU A 35 6.55 -9.50 5.97
N LYS A 36 6.74 -9.63 4.65
CA LYS A 36 7.71 -8.86 3.89
C LYS A 36 7.33 -8.83 2.41
N VAL A 37 7.00 -7.64 1.91
CA VAL A 37 6.96 -7.37 0.47
C VAL A 37 8.39 -7.32 -0.09
N PRO A 38 8.72 -8.14 -1.10
CA PRO A 38 10.10 -8.25 -1.53
C PRO A 38 10.49 -7.22 -2.60
N ASN A 39 11.73 -6.73 -2.51
CA ASN A 39 12.28 -5.71 -3.40
C ASN A 39 12.30 -6.12 -4.88
N TRP A 40 12.41 -7.42 -5.19
CA TRP A 40 12.41 -7.92 -6.56
C TRP A 40 11.03 -7.83 -7.22
N ILE A 41 9.96 -7.53 -6.48
CA ILE A 41 8.65 -7.19 -7.03
C ILE A 41 8.53 -5.67 -7.14
N THR A 42 8.85 -4.94 -6.06
CA THR A 42 8.58 -3.50 -5.99
C THR A 42 9.47 -2.68 -6.92
N PHE A 43 10.76 -3.00 -7.06
CA PHE A 43 11.64 -2.25 -7.96
C PHE A 43 11.25 -2.41 -9.44
N PRO A 44 11.08 -3.64 -9.98
CA PRO A 44 10.62 -3.79 -11.36
C PRO A 44 9.25 -3.16 -11.57
N PHE A 45 8.36 -3.21 -10.58
CA PHE A 45 7.04 -2.60 -10.66
C PHE A 45 7.10 -1.08 -10.80
N VAL A 46 7.91 -0.38 -10.00
CA VAL A 46 8.14 1.07 -10.16
C VAL A 46 8.77 1.40 -11.51
N ILE A 47 9.87 0.71 -11.86
CA ILE A 47 10.63 1.00 -13.09
C ILE A 47 9.76 0.76 -14.33
N SER A 48 9.00 -0.34 -14.37
CA SER A 48 8.10 -0.62 -15.49
C SER A 48 6.98 0.42 -15.62
N GLY A 49 6.48 0.98 -14.53
CA GLY A 49 5.52 2.10 -14.57
C GLY A 49 6.11 3.36 -15.18
N TRP A 50 7.36 3.69 -14.84
CA TRP A 50 8.07 4.83 -15.45
C TRP A 50 8.30 4.61 -16.93
N VAL A 51 8.76 3.42 -17.33
CA VAL A 51 9.00 3.06 -18.73
C VAL A 51 7.69 3.10 -19.53
N TYR A 52 6.61 2.52 -18.99
CA TYR A 52 5.29 2.56 -19.59
C TYR A 52 4.83 4.00 -19.81
N SER A 53 4.89 4.83 -18.77
CA SER A 53 4.41 6.21 -18.87
C SER A 53 5.25 7.05 -19.83
N ALA A 54 6.57 6.85 -19.84
CA ALA A 54 7.46 7.50 -20.80
C ALA A 54 7.19 7.05 -22.25
N ALA A 55 6.92 5.76 -22.46
CA ALA A 55 6.69 5.21 -23.79
C ALA A 55 5.33 5.64 -24.37
N CYS A 56 4.27 5.66 -23.55
CA CYS A 56 2.91 5.98 -24.01
C CYS A 56 2.61 7.48 -24.04
N PHE A 57 3.18 8.25 -23.11
CA PHE A 57 2.81 9.67 -22.91
C PHE A 57 4.02 10.61 -22.94
N GLY A 58 5.21 10.11 -23.29
CA GLY A 58 6.44 10.91 -23.43
C GLY A 58 6.97 11.47 -22.11
N TRP A 59 7.74 12.56 -22.21
CA TRP A 59 8.30 13.26 -21.04
C TRP A 59 7.25 13.74 -20.02
N PRO A 60 6.09 14.30 -20.44
CA PRO A 60 5.02 14.63 -19.50
C PRO A 60 4.53 13.39 -18.74
N GLY A 61 4.33 12.28 -19.46
CA GLY A 61 4.02 10.97 -18.89
C GLY A 61 4.96 10.56 -17.76
N LEU A 62 6.26 10.56 -18.06
CA LEU A 62 7.28 10.25 -17.07
C LEU A 62 7.18 11.17 -15.85
N GLY A 63 6.95 12.47 -16.06
CA GLY A 63 6.73 13.44 -14.99
C GLY A 63 5.54 13.07 -14.08
N TRP A 64 4.40 12.70 -14.66
CA TRP A 64 3.21 12.25 -13.90
C TRP A 64 3.48 10.97 -13.10
N SER A 65 4.22 10.03 -13.69
CA SER A 65 4.58 8.76 -13.08
C SER A 65 5.56 8.94 -11.92
N LEU A 66 6.57 9.81 -12.09
CA LEU A 66 7.49 10.20 -11.02
C LEU A 66 6.76 10.93 -9.89
N LEU A 67 5.83 11.82 -10.21
CA LEU A 67 5.01 12.51 -9.21
C LEU A 67 4.12 11.52 -8.44
N GLY A 68 3.48 10.58 -9.13
CA GLY A 68 2.71 9.52 -8.48
C GLY A 68 3.57 8.64 -7.58
N THR A 69 4.77 8.29 -8.02
CA THR A 69 5.76 7.56 -7.22
C THR A 69 6.14 8.35 -5.96
N ALA A 70 6.43 9.64 -6.11
CA ALA A 70 6.80 10.52 -5.00
C ALA A 70 5.65 10.65 -3.99
N VAL A 71 4.41 10.77 -4.46
CA VAL A 71 3.23 10.78 -3.58
C VAL A 71 3.07 9.46 -2.84
N GLY A 72 3.19 8.31 -3.52
CA GLY A 72 3.14 7.00 -2.87
C GLY A 72 4.22 6.83 -1.79
N LEU A 73 5.45 7.29 -2.05
CA LEU A 73 6.51 7.33 -1.04
C LEU A 73 6.15 8.26 0.12
N ALA A 74 5.76 9.50 -0.17
CA ALA A 74 5.48 10.52 0.84
C ALA A 74 4.36 10.12 1.80
N LEU A 75 3.35 9.36 1.34
CA LEU A 75 2.22 8.92 2.16
C LEU A 75 2.62 7.87 3.20
N LEU A 76 3.55 6.96 2.88
CA LEU A 76 3.96 5.87 3.78
C LEU A 76 5.30 6.09 4.47
N LEU A 77 6.12 7.03 4.00
CA LEU A 77 7.41 7.36 4.62
C LEU A 77 7.30 7.76 6.10
N PRO A 78 6.33 8.58 6.55
CA PRO A 78 6.18 8.88 7.97
C PRO A 78 5.93 7.64 8.82
N ALA A 79 5.07 6.73 8.36
CA ALA A 79 4.76 5.49 9.06
C ALA A 79 5.96 4.52 9.07
N TYR A 80 6.75 4.49 8.00
CA TYR A 80 7.99 3.74 7.95
C TYR A 80 9.06 4.30 8.89
N ALA A 81 9.21 5.64 8.95
CA ALA A 81 10.22 6.31 9.77
C ALA A 81 10.04 6.03 11.27
N ILE A 82 8.80 5.90 11.74
CA ILE A 82 8.48 5.54 13.13
C ILE A 82 8.45 4.02 13.39
N GLY A 83 8.87 3.20 12.41
CA GLY A 83 8.93 1.74 12.54
C GLY A 83 7.57 1.03 12.43
N GLY A 84 6.53 1.71 11.93
CA GLY A 84 5.18 1.16 11.82
C GLY A 84 4.99 0.12 10.72
N MET A 85 5.76 0.19 9.63
CA MET A 85 5.64 -0.74 8.49
C MET A 85 6.99 -1.02 7.81
N GLY A 86 7.01 -1.93 6.83
CA GLY A 86 8.22 -2.29 6.12
C GLY A 86 8.52 -1.35 4.93
N ALA A 87 9.81 -1.24 4.58
CA ALA A 87 10.24 -0.50 3.38
C ALA A 87 9.65 -1.09 2.08
N GLY A 88 9.26 -2.37 2.09
CA GLY A 88 8.59 -3.02 0.97
C GLY A 88 7.21 -2.42 0.70
N ASP A 89 6.43 -2.14 1.74
CA ASP A 89 5.07 -1.58 1.64
C ASP A 89 5.10 -0.16 1.07
N VAL A 90 6.04 0.65 1.55
CA VAL A 90 6.30 2.01 1.05
C VAL A 90 6.59 2.01 -0.46
N LYS A 91 7.45 1.08 -0.90
CA LYS A 91 7.80 0.94 -2.32
C LYS A 91 6.66 0.35 -3.15
N LEU A 92 5.81 -0.49 -2.57
CA LEU A 92 4.65 -1.05 -3.26
C LEU A 92 3.67 0.07 -3.62
N LEU A 93 3.32 0.95 -2.67
CA LEU A 93 2.46 2.10 -2.95
C LEU A 93 3.12 3.11 -3.90
N ALA A 94 4.43 3.29 -3.80
CA ALA A 94 5.19 4.08 -4.78
C ALA A 94 5.06 3.49 -6.20
N GLY A 95 5.13 2.16 -6.33
CA GLY A 95 4.90 1.46 -7.58
C GLY A 95 3.48 1.64 -8.10
N VAL A 96 2.47 1.55 -7.22
CA VAL A 96 1.07 1.88 -7.58
C VAL A 96 1.02 3.27 -8.20
N GLY A 97 1.60 4.28 -7.56
CA GLY A 97 1.62 5.64 -8.10
C GLY A 97 2.42 5.85 -9.37
N ALA A 98 3.45 5.04 -9.61
CA ALA A 98 4.13 5.04 -10.91
C ALA A 98 3.17 4.65 -12.05
N TRP A 99 2.22 3.75 -11.80
CA TRP A 99 1.29 3.27 -12.83
C TRP A 99 0.00 4.09 -12.95
N ILE A 100 -0.59 4.49 -11.82
CA ILE A 100 -1.94 5.09 -11.82
C ILE A 100 -1.93 6.60 -11.56
N GLY A 101 -0.77 7.19 -11.31
CA GLY A 101 -0.61 8.62 -11.02
C GLY A 101 -0.97 9.01 -9.59
N TYR A 102 -0.75 10.29 -9.27
CA TYR A 102 -0.77 10.79 -7.89
C TYR A 102 -2.18 10.83 -7.25
N SER A 103 -3.20 11.31 -7.96
CA SER A 103 -4.56 11.44 -7.40
C SER A 103 -5.15 10.08 -7.04
N ALA A 104 -5.09 9.11 -7.96
CA ALA A 104 -5.59 7.77 -7.73
C ALA A 104 -4.83 7.06 -6.60
N THR A 105 -3.52 7.29 -6.50
CA THR A 105 -2.68 6.76 -5.39
C THR A 105 -3.10 7.31 -4.03
N PHE A 106 -3.41 8.61 -3.95
CA PHE A 106 -3.88 9.21 -2.70
C PHE A 106 -5.20 8.60 -2.24
N TYR A 107 -6.18 8.47 -3.12
CA TYR A 107 -7.47 7.84 -2.77
C TYR A 107 -7.34 6.35 -2.47
N ALA A 108 -6.51 5.63 -3.23
CA ALA A 108 -6.18 4.23 -2.95
C ALA A 108 -5.52 4.06 -1.58
N PHE A 109 -4.63 4.97 -1.19
CA PHE A 109 -4.04 5.01 0.15
C PHE A 109 -5.11 5.25 1.24
N CYS A 110 -6.02 6.21 1.05
CA CYS A 110 -7.12 6.44 1.98
C CYS A 110 -8.01 5.20 2.15
N ALA A 111 -8.38 4.54 1.04
CA ALA A 111 -9.13 3.29 1.08
C ALA A 111 -8.35 2.18 1.81
N SER A 112 -7.05 2.07 1.55
CA SER A 112 -6.16 1.10 2.19
C SER A 112 -6.02 1.34 3.69
N ALA A 113 -5.96 2.60 4.12
CA ALA A 113 -5.93 2.98 5.53
C ALA A 113 -7.22 2.59 6.26
N ILE A 114 -8.38 2.78 5.62
CA ILE A 114 -9.68 2.35 6.16
C ILE A 114 -9.71 0.83 6.30
N VAL A 115 -9.34 0.09 5.25
CA VAL A 115 -9.29 -1.38 5.29
C VAL A 115 -8.32 -1.87 6.38
N GLY A 116 -7.13 -1.25 6.48
CA GLY A 116 -6.14 -1.58 7.50
C GLY A 116 -6.67 -1.34 8.90
N GLY A 117 -7.40 -0.24 9.13
CA GLY A 117 -8.09 0.04 10.39
C GLY A 117 -9.14 -1.01 10.75
N ILE A 118 -9.94 -1.46 9.78
CA ILE A 118 -10.93 -2.52 9.98
C ILE A 118 -10.27 -3.85 10.34
N ILE A 119 -9.21 -4.24 9.60
CA ILE A 119 -8.47 -5.48 9.88
C ILE A 119 -7.83 -5.42 11.27
N ALA A 120 -7.19 -4.30 11.61
CA ALA A 120 -6.61 -4.09 12.94
C ALA A 120 -7.66 -4.21 14.05
N LEU A 121 -8.84 -3.60 13.87
CA LEU A 121 -9.94 -3.73 14.83
C LEU A 121 -10.42 -5.18 14.96
N GLY A 122 -10.55 -5.91 13.84
CA GLY A 122 -10.90 -7.32 13.83
C GLY A 122 -9.90 -8.19 14.59
N MET A 123 -8.60 -7.98 14.36
CA MET A 123 -7.53 -8.68 15.08
C MET A 123 -7.60 -8.45 16.59
N VAL A 124 -7.91 -7.22 17.02
CA VAL A 124 -8.04 -6.87 18.44
C VAL A 124 -9.25 -7.56 19.08
N VAL A 125 -10.39 -7.62 18.37
CA VAL A 125 -11.61 -8.30 18.86
C VAL A 125 -11.41 -9.81 18.97
N VAL A 126 -10.86 -10.45 17.94
CA VAL A 126 -10.66 -11.91 17.89
C VAL A 126 -9.59 -12.37 18.89
N GLY A 127 -8.55 -11.57 19.11
CA GLY A 127 -7.43 -11.93 19.97
C GLY A 127 -7.74 -12.01 21.48
N ARG A 128 -8.92 -11.55 21.95
CA ARG A 128 -9.34 -11.45 23.37
C ARG A 128 -8.34 -10.77 24.33
N ARG A 129 -7.25 -10.17 23.84
CA ARG A 129 -6.22 -9.43 24.58
C ARG A 129 -6.41 -7.93 24.45
N TRP A 130 -7.64 -7.47 24.65
CA TRP A 130 -8.07 -6.08 24.48
C TRP A 130 -7.24 -5.08 25.30
N ARG A 131 -6.91 -5.43 26.56
CA ARG A 131 -6.07 -4.58 27.43
C ARG A 131 -4.66 -4.39 26.85
N LYS A 132 -3.99 -5.48 26.45
CA LYS A 132 -2.62 -5.43 25.93
C LYS A 132 -2.48 -4.59 24.65
N HIS A 133 -3.44 -4.70 23.73
CA HIS A 133 -3.42 -3.94 22.47
C HIS A 133 -3.82 -2.48 22.68
N LYS A 134 -4.76 -2.20 23.60
CA LYS A 134 -5.07 -0.81 23.98
C LYS A 134 -3.88 -0.14 24.63
N ASP A 135 -3.22 -0.79 25.59
CA ASP A 135 -2.07 -0.24 26.29
C ASP A 135 -0.89 0.00 25.32
N GLN A 136 -0.67 -0.89 24.35
CA GLN A 136 0.32 -0.68 23.28
C GLN A 136 -0.08 0.43 22.30
N PHE A 137 -1.34 0.53 21.91
CA PHE A 137 -1.82 1.60 21.03
C PHE A 137 -1.68 2.97 21.70
N TRP A 138 -2.09 3.09 22.96
CA TRP A 138 -1.90 4.30 23.75
C TRP A 138 -0.43 4.61 23.97
N ALA A 139 0.41 3.61 24.24
CA ALA A 139 1.85 3.82 24.36
C ALA A 139 2.46 4.35 23.05
N ILE A 140 2.08 3.80 21.89
CA ILE A 140 2.54 4.30 20.58
C ILE A 140 2.07 5.75 20.34
N LEU A 141 0.79 6.06 20.62
CA LEU A 141 0.28 7.43 20.46
C LEU A 141 0.99 8.42 21.39
N THR A 142 1.20 8.04 22.65
CA THR A 142 1.91 8.84 23.64
C THR A 142 3.38 9.01 23.26
N GLU A 143 4.03 7.96 22.76
CA GLU A 143 5.40 8.03 22.26
C GLU A 143 5.50 8.94 21.05
N ILE A 144 4.63 8.81 20.04
CA ILE A 144 4.64 9.73 18.88
C ILE A 144 4.41 11.19 19.32
N MET A 145 3.58 11.40 20.34
CA MET A 145 3.28 12.75 20.85
C MET A 145 4.42 13.35 21.69
N ILE A 146 5.11 12.53 22.50
CA ILE A 146 6.14 12.97 23.46
C ILE A 146 7.54 12.88 22.84
N VAL A 147 7.84 11.75 22.20
CA VAL A 147 9.11 11.46 21.54
C VAL A 147 9.05 12.01 20.12
N ARG A 148 9.56 13.23 19.95
CA ARG A 148 9.65 13.91 18.66
C ARG A 148 10.85 13.47 17.80
N ASP A 149 11.52 12.38 18.19
CA ASP A 149 12.66 11.80 17.48
C ASP A 149 12.25 10.48 16.78
N PRO A 150 12.18 10.45 15.43
CA PRO A 150 11.86 9.25 14.66
C PRO A 150 12.78 8.06 14.94
N ASN A 151 14.06 8.29 15.23
CA ASN A 151 15.00 7.20 15.48
C ASN A 151 14.66 6.49 16.79
N GLN A 152 14.32 7.23 17.85
CA GLN A 152 13.90 6.65 19.13
C GLN A 152 12.55 5.94 19.02
N LEU A 153 11.62 6.47 18.22
CA LEU A 153 10.36 5.79 17.92
C LEU A 153 10.59 4.45 17.21
N SER A 154 11.50 4.43 16.24
CA SER A 154 11.83 3.22 15.50
C SER A 154 12.46 2.13 16.38
N THR A 155 13.31 2.50 17.36
CA THR A 155 13.93 1.54 18.28
C THR A 155 12.90 0.96 19.25
N LEU A 156 12.03 1.81 19.81
CA LEU A 156 10.93 1.37 20.68
C LEU A 156 9.95 0.44 19.93
N ALA A 157 9.66 0.74 18.66
CA ALA A 157 8.85 -0.12 17.80
C ALA A 157 9.54 -1.48 17.55
N ALA A 158 10.85 -1.48 17.32
CA ALA A 158 11.64 -2.70 17.11
C ALA A 158 11.63 -3.62 18.35
N ASP A 159 11.79 -3.06 19.55
CA ASP A 159 11.77 -3.83 20.81
C ASP A 159 10.42 -4.54 21.02
N ARG A 160 9.32 -3.85 20.68
CA ARG A 160 7.96 -4.39 20.81
C ARG A 160 7.60 -5.40 19.73
N LYS A 161 8.26 -5.34 18.56
CA LYS A 161 7.94 -6.13 17.36
C LYS A 161 7.85 -7.63 17.64
N SER A 162 8.69 -8.15 18.53
CA SER A 162 8.73 -9.57 18.93
C SER A 162 7.47 -10.04 19.69
N SER A 163 6.74 -9.10 20.30
CA SER A 163 5.57 -9.37 21.15
C SER A 163 4.23 -9.02 20.48
N MET A 164 4.28 -8.35 19.32
CA MET A 164 3.10 -7.85 18.61
C MET A 164 2.64 -8.80 17.52
N LEU A 165 1.32 -8.89 17.34
CA LEU A 165 0.74 -9.44 16.12
C LEU A 165 0.96 -8.43 15.00
N LEU A 166 1.82 -8.79 14.05
CA LEU A 166 2.14 -7.94 12.91
C LEU A 166 1.04 -8.06 11.85
N LEU A 167 0.58 -6.91 11.38
CA LEU A 167 -0.36 -6.83 10.28
C LEU A 167 0.45 -6.80 8.96
N PRO A 168 0.20 -7.73 8.02
CA PRO A 168 0.79 -7.66 6.68
C PRO A 168 0.17 -6.49 5.92
N TYR A 169 0.88 -5.36 5.85
CA TYR A 169 0.39 -4.12 5.25
C TYR A 169 0.14 -4.21 3.74
N GLY A 170 0.76 -5.17 3.05
CA GLY A 170 0.48 -5.47 1.65
C GLY A 170 -0.98 -5.88 1.43
N ILE A 171 -1.64 -6.51 2.41
CA ILE A 171 -3.05 -6.93 2.31
C ILE A 171 -4.00 -5.71 2.29
N PRO A 172 -3.99 -4.79 3.27
CA PRO A 172 -4.77 -3.56 3.19
C PRO A 172 -4.50 -2.74 1.94
N ILE A 173 -3.22 -2.63 1.52
CA ILE A 173 -2.85 -1.88 0.31
C ILE A 173 -3.50 -2.49 -0.93
N ALA A 174 -3.44 -3.83 -1.06
CA ALA A 174 -4.06 -4.52 -2.19
C ALA A 174 -5.59 -4.37 -2.18
N ILE A 175 -6.24 -4.67 -1.05
CA ILE A 175 -7.71 -4.61 -0.94
C ILE A 175 -8.20 -3.17 -1.15
N GLY A 176 -7.59 -2.19 -0.50
CA GLY A 176 -8.01 -0.79 -0.60
C GLY A 176 -7.83 -0.22 -2.00
N THR A 177 -6.70 -0.52 -2.66
CA THR A 177 -6.44 -0.06 -4.03
C THR A 177 -7.38 -0.72 -5.04
N ILE A 178 -7.60 -2.04 -4.95
CA ILE A 178 -8.51 -2.75 -5.85
C ILE A 178 -9.96 -2.32 -5.62
N ALA A 179 -10.38 -2.13 -4.37
CA ALA A 179 -11.71 -1.61 -4.04
C ALA A 179 -11.91 -0.21 -4.63
N TYR A 180 -10.89 0.64 -4.57
CA TYR A 180 -10.92 1.95 -5.22
C TYR A 180 -11.11 1.82 -6.73
N PHE A 181 -10.35 0.95 -7.41
CA PHE A 181 -10.51 0.73 -8.86
C PHE A 181 -11.91 0.24 -9.25
N ILE A 182 -12.49 -0.66 -8.46
CA ILE A 182 -13.86 -1.15 -8.67
C ILE A 182 -14.85 0.01 -8.51
N TRP A 183 -14.68 0.81 -7.45
CA TRP A 183 -15.60 1.90 -7.14
C TRP A 183 -15.58 3.03 -8.18
N THR A 184 -14.41 3.34 -8.74
CA THR A 184 -14.25 4.37 -9.77
C THR A 184 -14.45 3.85 -11.20
N GLY A 185 -14.68 2.55 -11.37
CA GLY A 185 -14.87 1.94 -12.69
C GLY A 185 -13.59 1.86 -13.51
N MET A 186 -12.40 1.87 -12.90
CA MET A 186 -11.12 1.84 -13.62
C MET A 186 -10.75 0.45 -14.20
N LEU A 187 -11.53 -0.59 -13.90
CA LEU A 187 -11.27 -1.95 -14.38
C LEU A 187 -11.92 -2.28 -15.72
N LEU A 188 -12.93 -1.51 -16.16
CA LEU A 188 -13.77 -1.79 -17.32
C LEU A 188 -14.03 -0.53 -18.15
#